data_AF-A0A849PPE6-F1
#
_entry.id   AF-A0A849PPE6-F1
#
_cell.length_a   1.000
_cell.length_b   1.000
_cell.length_c   1.000
_cell.angle_alpha   90.00
_cell.angle_beta   90.00
_cell.angle_gamma   90.00
#
_symmetry.space_group_name_H-M   'P 1'
#
loop_
_entity.id
_entity.type
_entity.pdbx_description
1 polymer ?
#
loop_
_entity_poly.entity_id
_entity_poly.type
_entity_poly.pdbx_seq_one_letter_code
_entity_poly.pdbx_strand_id
1 'polypeptide(L)'
;MPAILIAGTHSGVGKTTVAMALMAAFARRCAVAPFKVGPDYIDPSHHTAICGRASRNLDMFMMGEERVRETFAKAAAGTDISVIEGAMGLYDGMGSDDTASAAHVARVLDLPVILVVDVKGVSRSAAAIVKGYCDFDKRINVAGVILNKVGSPRHGDMVRTAIRQELSVPVVGEIPKSSRIELPSRHLGLYMAHEGYRMDYVAELASLAEDHLDMAAILDIAQQTRDSGYAAANGGGDGGSSSSSCSSVGDADGDDNGDDVTPTRHDITIGVARDPAFCFYYADLIDSLKRDANLVFWSPLADDLPEADGFYFGGGYPELYARELSARSKTGKKIRNAAADGVPIYGECGGMIYLCESLIDLDGNSYPMAGVLPAETAMTNRLQALGYTDA
;
A
#
# COMPACT_ATOMS: atom_id res chain seq x y z
N MET A 1 2.86 -18.54 -7.87
CA MET A 1 2.56 -18.35 -6.42
C MET A 1 1.15 -17.80 -6.29
N PRO A 2 0.33 -18.20 -5.31
CA PRO A 2 -1.04 -17.70 -5.17
C PRO A 2 -1.08 -16.18 -5.01
N ALA A 3 -1.92 -15.51 -5.81
CA ALA A 3 -2.07 -14.06 -5.76
C ALA A 3 -3.49 -13.64 -6.14
N ILE A 4 -4.02 -12.62 -5.47
CA ILE A 4 -5.36 -12.07 -5.75
C ILE A 4 -5.35 -10.55 -5.70
N LEU A 5 -6.03 -9.94 -6.66
CA LEU A 5 -6.34 -8.53 -6.62
C LEU A 5 -7.78 -8.31 -6.14
N ILE A 6 -7.94 -7.50 -5.09
CA ILE A 6 -9.22 -7.05 -4.57
C ILE A 6 -9.55 -5.70 -5.20
N ALA A 7 -10.58 -5.65 -6.04
CA ALA A 7 -11.03 -4.43 -6.71
C ALA A 7 -12.47 -4.06 -6.34
N GLY A 8 -12.84 -2.81 -6.55
CA GLY A 8 -14.21 -2.32 -6.33
C GLY A 8 -14.91 -1.89 -7.61
N THR A 9 -16.23 -1.74 -7.55
CA THR A 9 -16.99 -1.09 -8.65
C THR A 9 -16.87 0.43 -8.65
N HIS A 10 -16.36 1.03 -7.57
CA HIS A 10 -16.10 2.45 -7.42
C HIS A 10 -15.31 2.68 -6.12
N SER A 11 -14.76 3.88 -5.97
CA SER A 11 -14.17 4.31 -4.69
C SER A 11 -15.21 4.29 -3.55
N GLY A 12 -14.81 3.86 -2.36
CA GLY A 12 -15.70 3.79 -1.18
C GLY A 12 -16.63 2.57 -1.13
N VAL A 13 -16.51 1.61 -2.06
CA VAL A 13 -17.33 0.38 -2.07
C VAL A 13 -17.01 -0.58 -0.90
N GLY A 14 -15.88 -0.38 -0.20
CA GLY A 14 -15.43 -1.22 0.93
C GLY A 14 -14.27 -2.19 0.62
N LYS A 15 -13.66 -2.05 -0.56
CA LYS A 15 -12.46 -2.77 -1.03
C LYS A 15 -11.31 -2.80 -0.02
N THR A 16 -10.99 -1.67 0.62
CA THR A 16 -9.91 -1.55 1.62
C THR A 16 -10.20 -2.42 2.85
N THR A 17 -11.43 -2.35 3.39
CA THR A 17 -11.86 -3.21 4.51
C THR A 17 -11.77 -4.69 4.13
N VAL A 18 -12.21 -5.06 2.93
CA VAL A 18 -12.12 -6.46 2.44
C VAL A 18 -10.67 -6.91 2.32
N ALA A 19 -9.80 -6.10 1.70
CA ALA A 19 -8.40 -6.44 1.51
C ALA A 19 -7.69 -6.63 2.85
N MET A 20 -7.86 -5.70 3.79
CA MET A 20 -7.28 -5.80 5.13
C MET A 20 -7.86 -6.98 5.94
N ALA A 21 -9.15 -7.27 5.82
CA ALA A 21 -9.77 -8.42 6.47
C ALA A 21 -9.16 -9.74 5.97
N LEU A 22 -8.99 -9.87 4.66
CA LEU A 22 -8.31 -11.02 4.06
C LEU A 22 -6.85 -11.12 4.48
N MET A 23 -6.11 -10.00 4.45
CA MET A 23 -4.73 -9.96 4.93
C MET A 23 -4.63 -10.41 6.39
N ALA A 24 -5.52 -9.93 7.26
CA ALA A 24 -5.53 -10.28 8.68
C ALA A 24 -5.87 -11.75 8.92
N ALA A 25 -6.85 -12.29 8.19
CA ALA A 25 -7.21 -13.70 8.29
C ALA A 25 -6.11 -14.63 7.76
N PHE A 26 -5.49 -14.29 6.63
CA PHE A 26 -4.38 -15.07 6.08
C PHE A 26 -3.11 -14.97 6.95
N ALA A 27 -2.78 -13.79 7.47
CA ALA A 27 -1.60 -13.57 8.32
C ALA A 27 -1.64 -14.37 9.63
N ARG A 28 -2.82 -14.80 10.10
CA ARG A 28 -2.95 -15.75 11.22
C ARG A 28 -2.46 -17.17 10.89
N ARG A 29 -2.32 -17.51 9.61
CA ARG A 29 -2.12 -18.89 9.12
C ARG A 29 -0.89 -19.06 8.26
N CYS A 30 -0.48 -18.02 7.54
CA CYS A 30 0.60 -18.09 6.56
C CYS A 30 1.25 -16.72 6.32
N ALA A 31 2.40 -16.71 5.63
CA ALA A 31 3.09 -15.49 5.25
C ALA A 31 2.36 -14.79 4.10
N VAL A 32 1.99 -13.52 4.31
CA VAL A 32 1.27 -12.70 3.32
C VAL A 32 2.21 -11.66 2.73
N ALA A 33 2.19 -11.53 1.41
CA ALA A 33 2.77 -10.40 0.69
C ALA A 33 1.69 -9.35 0.39
N PRO A 34 1.66 -8.23 1.14
CA PRO A 34 0.67 -7.20 0.88
C PRO A 34 1.12 -6.20 -0.19
N PHE A 35 0.19 -5.80 -1.05
CA PHE A 35 0.42 -4.78 -2.06
C PHE A 35 -0.73 -3.78 -2.13
N LYS A 36 -0.43 -2.57 -2.60
CA LYS A 36 -1.41 -1.53 -2.89
C LYS A 36 -1.18 -1.02 -4.30
N VAL A 37 -2.23 -0.98 -5.13
CA VAL A 37 -2.17 -0.31 -6.42
C VAL A 37 -2.13 1.20 -6.23
N GLY A 38 -1.30 1.88 -7.01
CA GLY A 38 -1.17 3.33 -7.02
C GLY A 38 -0.20 3.90 -5.96
N PRO A 39 -0.05 5.22 -5.89
CA PRO A 39 1.00 5.90 -5.14
C PRO A 39 0.55 6.27 -3.73
N ASP A 40 -0.08 5.32 -3.03
CA ASP A 40 -0.64 5.49 -1.68
C ASP A 40 0.42 5.33 -0.57
N TYR A 41 0.22 5.97 0.57
CA TYR A 41 1.06 5.81 1.77
C TYR A 41 0.29 5.27 2.97
N ILE A 42 -1.03 5.48 3.01
CA ILE A 42 -1.84 5.22 4.20
C ILE A 42 -2.23 3.75 4.24
N ASP A 43 -2.84 3.24 3.16
CA ASP A 43 -3.25 1.83 3.08
C ASP A 43 -2.04 0.88 3.26
N PRO A 44 -0.87 1.11 2.61
CA PRO A 44 0.34 0.32 2.85
C PRO A 44 0.80 0.29 4.32
N SER A 45 0.56 1.35 5.10
CA SER A 45 0.91 1.38 6.53
C SER A 45 0.08 0.36 7.32
N HIS A 46 -1.22 0.25 7.02
CA HIS A 46 -2.13 -0.72 7.64
C HIS A 46 -1.80 -2.14 7.21
N HIS A 47 -1.59 -2.34 5.92
CA HIS A 47 -1.16 -3.62 5.38
C HIS A 47 0.12 -4.13 6.06
N THR A 48 1.10 -3.24 6.23
CA THR A 48 2.38 -3.56 6.86
C THR A 48 2.19 -3.96 8.31
N ALA A 49 1.35 -3.23 9.06
CA ALA A 49 1.03 -3.54 10.44
C ALA A 49 0.30 -4.89 10.58
N ILE A 50 -0.60 -5.23 9.66
CA ILE A 50 -1.35 -6.50 9.66
C ILE A 50 -0.44 -7.68 9.32
N CYS A 51 0.34 -7.56 8.24
CA CYS A 51 1.09 -8.68 7.68
C CYS A 51 2.48 -8.85 8.32
N GLY A 52 2.93 -7.90 9.14
CA GLY A 52 4.28 -7.86 9.70
C GLY A 52 5.37 -7.67 8.64
N ARG A 53 5.00 -7.21 7.43
CA ARG A 53 5.88 -7.13 6.26
C ARG A 53 5.56 -5.90 5.42
N ALA A 54 6.58 -5.20 4.96
CA ALA A 54 6.41 -3.97 4.19
C ALA A 54 5.51 -4.19 2.97
N SER A 55 4.41 -3.44 2.91
CA SER A 55 3.53 -3.42 1.74
C SER A 55 4.16 -2.61 0.60
N ARG A 56 4.08 -3.13 -0.62
CA ARG A 56 4.64 -2.48 -1.80
C ARG A 56 3.55 -1.82 -2.64
N ASN A 57 3.92 -0.68 -3.20
CA ASN A 57 3.08 0.02 -4.16
C ASN A 57 3.30 -0.60 -5.55
N LEU A 58 2.21 -0.76 -6.30
CA LEU A 58 2.22 -1.19 -7.69
C LEU A 58 1.63 -0.06 -8.53
N ASP A 59 2.50 0.88 -8.92
CA ASP A 59 2.12 2.08 -9.63
C ASP A 59 2.63 2.04 -11.08
N MET A 60 1.72 1.90 -12.04
CA MET A 60 2.10 1.77 -13.44
C MET A 60 2.62 3.07 -14.06
N PHE A 61 2.30 4.22 -13.48
CA PHE A 61 2.73 5.50 -14.01
C PHE A 61 4.14 5.84 -13.55
N MET A 62 4.39 5.77 -12.24
CA MET A 62 5.68 6.11 -11.64
C MET A 62 6.74 5.06 -11.90
N MET A 63 6.37 3.77 -11.91
CA MET A 63 7.33 2.66 -11.97
C MET A 63 7.45 2.07 -13.38
N GLY A 64 6.38 2.10 -14.17
CA GLY A 64 6.25 1.36 -15.42
C GLY A 64 6.06 -0.15 -15.21
N GLU A 65 5.65 -0.86 -16.26
CA GLU A 65 5.28 -2.28 -16.17
C GLU A 65 6.42 -3.18 -15.68
N GLU A 66 7.64 -2.95 -16.16
CA GLU A 66 8.82 -3.77 -15.82
C GLU A 66 9.11 -3.74 -14.32
N ARG A 67 9.20 -2.53 -13.74
CA ARG A 67 9.46 -2.37 -12.31
C ARG A 67 8.31 -2.87 -11.45
N VAL A 68 7.06 -2.72 -11.90
CA VAL A 68 5.91 -3.33 -11.20
C VAL A 68 6.04 -4.85 -11.13
N ARG A 69 6.45 -5.51 -12.23
CA ARG A 69 6.72 -6.96 -12.24
C ARG A 69 7.85 -7.34 -11.29
N GLU A 70 8.96 -6.60 -11.32
CA GLU A 70 10.12 -6.85 -10.46
C GLU A 70 9.77 -6.69 -8.97
N THR A 71 9.13 -5.57 -8.60
CA THR A 71 8.67 -5.30 -7.23
C THR A 71 7.72 -6.40 -6.76
N PHE A 72 6.76 -6.79 -7.61
CA PHE A 72 5.84 -7.87 -7.29
C PHE A 72 6.59 -9.17 -7.04
N ALA A 73 7.42 -9.63 -7.98
CA ALA A 73 8.15 -10.89 -7.87
C ALA A 73 9.09 -10.92 -6.64
N LYS A 74 9.86 -9.86 -6.42
CA LYS A 74 10.79 -9.76 -5.29
C LYS A 74 10.05 -9.77 -3.96
N ALA A 75 8.98 -8.99 -3.84
CA ALA A 75 8.24 -8.92 -2.59
C ALA A 75 7.35 -10.15 -2.38
N ALA A 76 6.91 -10.83 -3.43
CA ALA A 76 6.16 -12.08 -3.37
C ALA A 76 7.03 -13.26 -2.91
N ALA A 77 8.32 -13.27 -3.27
CA ALA A 77 9.23 -14.36 -2.96
C ALA A 77 9.23 -14.72 -1.46
N GLY A 78 9.15 -16.02 -1.16
CA GLY A 78 9.16 -16.54 0.21
C GLY A 78 7.85 -16.35 0.99
N THR A 79 6.73 -16.00 0.31
CA THR A 79 5.41 -15.89 0.93
C THR A 79 4.44 -16.95 0.39
N ASP A 80 3.36 -17.19 1.12
CA ASP A 80 2.35 -18.21 0.77
C ASP A 80 1.24 -17.64 -0.12
N ILE A 81 0.93 -16.34 0.03
CA ILE A 81 -0.08 -15.65 -0.78
C ILE A 81 0.23 -14.15 -0.92
N SER A 82 0.00 -13.61 -2.11
CA SER A 82 -0.05 -12.15 -2.34
C SER A 82 -1.48 -11.64 -2.33
N VAL A 83 -1.73 -10.58 -1.54
CA VAL A 83 -3.01 -9.86 -1.53
C VAL A 83 -2.75 -8.44 -2.00
N ILE A 84 -3.37 -8.08 -3.13
CA ILE A 84 -3.21 -6.77 -3.76
C ILE A 84 -4.51 -5.98 -3.58
N GLU A 85 -4.46 -4.84 -2.90
CA GLU A 85 -5.60 -3.91 -2.87
C GLU A 85 -5.58 -2.98 -4.09
N GLY A 86 -6.66 -2.95 -4.86
CA GLY A 86 -6.86 -1.99 -5.96
C GLY A 86 -6.99 -0.54 -5.48
N ALA A 87 -6.67 0.42 -6.35
CA ALA A 87 -7.07 1.82 -6.19
C ALA A 87 -8.44 2.05 -6.83
N MET A 88 -9.20 3.03 -6.32
CA MET A 88 -10.46 3.50 -6.92
C MET A 88 -11.42 2.34 -7.30
N GLY A 89 -12.12 2.42 -8.44
CA GLY A 89 -12.79 1.28 -9.07
C GLY A 89 -11.84 0.49 -9.98
N LEU A 90 -12.20 -0.75 -10.33
CA LEU A 90 -11.35 -1.67 -11.08
C LEU A 90 -10.75 -1.05 -12.35
N TYR A 91 -11.56 -0.32 -13.11
CA TYR A 91 -11.17 0.29 -14.39
C TYR A 91 -10.80 1.77 -14.26
N ASP A 92 -10.85 2.35 -13.06
CA ASP A 92 -10.59 3.77 -12.86
C ASP A 92 -9.09 4.00 -12.67
N GLY A 93 -8.49 4.78 -13.58
CA GLY A 93 -7.06 5.09 -13.61
C GLY A 93 -6.80 6.60 -13.70
N MET A 94 -5.70 6.99 -14.35
CA MET A 94 -5.32 8.41 -14.47
C MET A 94 -6.24 9.23 -15.38
N GLY A 95 -6.89 8.57 -16.34
CA GLY A 95 -7.58 9.23 -17.44
C GLY A 95 -8.80 8.48 -17.91
N SER A 96 -9.11 8.64 -19.19
CA SER A 96 -10.27 7.99 -19.83
C SER A 96 -10.03 6.54 -20.26
N ASP A 97 -8.80 6.04 -20.13
CA ASP A 97 -8.41 4.65 -20.38
C ASP A 97 -8.06 3.92 -19.08
N ASP A 98 -7.64 2.65 -19.17
CA ASP A 98 -7.26 1.83 -18.02
C ASP A 98 -5.86 2.16 -17.47
N THR A 99 -5.17 3.20 -17.96
CA THR A 99 -3.80 3.51 -17.55
C THR A 99 -3.71 3.77 -16.04
N ALA A 100 -2.78 3.07 -15.39
CA ALA A 100 -2.60 3.04 -13.94
C ALA A 100 -3.83 2.65 -13.10
N SER A 101 -4.82 1.97 -13.69
CA SER A 101 -5.94 1.37 -12.96
C SER A 101 -5.56 0.05 -12.29
N ALA A 102 -6.43 -0.45 -11.41
CA ALA A 102 -6.30 -1.80 -10.85
C ALA A 102 -6.40 -2.89 -11.94
N ALA A 103 -7.18 -2.67 -12.99
CA ALA A 103 -7.26 -3.56 -14.16
C ALA A 103 -5.93 -3.61 -14.92
N HIS A 104 -5.21 -2.49 -15.04
CA HIS A 104 -3.89 -2.49 -15.64
C HIS A 104 -2.91 -3.36 -14.85
N VAL A 105 -2.90 -3.22 -13.52
CA VAL A 105 -2.08 -4.08 -12.64
C VAL A 105 -2.47 -5.56 -12.78
N ALA A 106 -3.77 -5.87 -12.75
CA ALA A 106 -4.26 -7.24 -12.93
C ALA A 106 -3.82 -7.83 -14.27
N ARG A 107 -3.91 -7.06 -15.37
CA ARG A 107 -3.49 -7.49 -16.71
C ARG A 107 -1.99 -7.71 -16.81
N VAL A 108 -1.19 -6.79 -16.28
CA VAL A 108 0.28 -6.89 -16.33
C VAL A 108 0.72 -8.11 -15.53
N LEU A 109 0.21 -8.30 -14.32
CA LEU A 109 0.61 -9.39 -13.43
C LEU A 109 -0.17 -10.70 -13.65
N ASP A 110 -1.10 -10.74 -14.60
CA ASP A 110 -2.01 -11.87 -14.90
C ASP A 110 -2.76 -12.39 -13.65
N LEU A 111 -3.31 -11.45 -12.87
CA LEU A 111 -3.93 -11.73 -11.59
C LEU A 111 -5.45 -11.99 -11.72
N PRO A 112 -5.98 -13.00 -11.01
CA PRO A 112 -7.41 -13.11 -10.79
C PRO A 112 -7.90 -11.95 -9.91
N VAL A 113 -9.06 -11.40 -10.27
CA VAL A 113 -9.71 -10.29 -9.58
C VAL A 113 -10.92 -10.78 -8.81
N ILE A 114 -11.01 -10.40 -7.53
CA ILE A 114 -12.24 -10.49 -6.75
C ILE A 114 -12.88 -9.10 -6.71
N LEU A 115 -14.08 -8.99 -7.27
CA LEU A 115 -14.82 -7.73 -7.36
C LEU A 115 -15.72 -7.53 -6.15
N VAL A 116 -15.51 -6.43 -5.42
CA VAL A 116 -16.35 -5.98 -4.31
C VAL A 116 -17.47 -5.09 -4.85
N VAL A 117 -18.72 -5.48 -4.55
CA VAL A 117 -19.93 -4.81 -5.06
C VAL A 117 -20.79 -4.36 -3.90
N ASP A 118 -21.11 -3.06 -3.83
CA ASP A 118 -22.11 -2.55 -2.89
C ASP A 118 -23.50 -2.96 -3.37
N VAL A 119 -24.18 -3.80 -2.58
CA VAL A 119 -25.51 -4.30 -2.90
C VAL A 119 -26.62 -3.59 -2.12
N LYS A 120 -26.32 -2.49 -1.43
CA LYS A 120 -27.31 -1.73 -0.65
C LYS A 120 -28.48 -1.29 -1.54
N GLY A 121 -29.65 -1.84 -1.25
CA GLY A 121 -30.89 -1.46 -1.93
C GLY A 121 -31.03 -1.99 -3.36
N VAL A 122 -30.18 -2.93 -3.77
CA VAL A 122 -30.25 -3.55 -5.10
C VAL A 122 -30.31 -5.07 -4.99
N SER A 123 -31.10 -5.71 -5.86
CA SER A 123 -31.18 -7.17 -5.96
C SER A 123 -30.68 -7.64 -7.32
N ARG A 124 -31.58 -7.79 -8.31
CA ARG A 124 -31.24 -8.27 -9.65
C ARG A 124 -30.27 -7.33 -10.40
N SER A 125 -30.32 -6.03 -10.13
CA SER A 125 -29.40 -5.06 -10.75
C SER A 125 -27.93 -5.30 -10.40
N ALA A 126 -27.64 -5.95 -9.27
CA ALA A 126 -26.27 -6.37 -8.94
C ALA A 126 -25.71 -7.34 -10.00
N ALA A 127 -26.53 -8.27 -10.52
CA ALA A 127 -26.12 -9.16 -11.60
C ALA A 127 -25.80 -8.38 -12.89
N ALA A 128 -26.55 -7.33 -13.22
CA ALA A 128 -26.26 -6.47 -14.37
C ALA A 128 -24.94 -5.71 -14.19
N ILE A 129 -24.66 -5.21 -12.98
CA ILE A 129 -23.39 -4.55 -12.65
C ILE A 129 -22.24 -5.54 -12.80
N VAL A 130 -22.28 -6.69 -12.12
CA VAL A 130 -21.23 -7.71 -12.20
C VAL A 130 -21.02 -8.17 -13.64
N LYS A 131 -22.10 -8.38 -14.39
CA LYS A 131 -22.03 -8.76 -15.81
C LYS A 131 -21.31 -7.70 -16.62
N GLY A 132 -21.65 -6.43 -16.43
CA GLY A 132 -20.94 -5.31 -17.04
C GLY A 132 -19.44 -5.39 -16.78
N TYR A 133 -19.03 -5.58 -15.52
CA TYR A 133 -17.62 -5.69 -15.16
C TYR A 133 -16.91 -6.90 -15.77
N CYS A 134 -17.58 -8.06 -15.86
CA CYS A 134 -17.03 -9.28 -16.48
C CYS A 134 -17.02 -9.22 -18.02
N ASP A 135 -17.90 -8.43 -18.63
CA ASP A 135 -18.05 -8.31 -20.08
C ASP A 135 -17.26 -7.15 -20.68
N PHE A 136 -16.94 -6.13 -19.87
CA PHE A 136 -16.32 -4.89 -20.32
C PHE A 136 -14.91 -5.09 -20.91
N ASP A 137 -14.01 -5.75 -20.19
CA ASP A 137 -12.67 -6.08 -20.68
C ASP A 137 -12.38 -7.58 -20.49
N LYS A 138 -12.37 -8.31 -21.60
CA LYS A 138 -12.13 -9.76 -21.63
C LYS A 138 -10.70 -10.17 -21.32
N ARG A 139 -9.78 -9.21 -21.22
CA ARG A 139 -8.42 -9.45 -20.74
C ARG A 139 -8.35 -9.61 -19.22
N ILE A 140 -9.39 -9.14 -18.50
CA ILE A 140 -9.43 -9.19 -17.04
C ILE A 140 -10.22 -10.41 -16.56
N ASN A 141 -9.58 -11.22 -15.72
CA ASN A 141 -10.20 -12.38 -15.10
C ASN A 141 -10.92 -11.99 -13.79
N VAL A 142 -12.18 -11.58 -13.88
CA VAL A 142 -13.04 -11.44 -12.69
C VAL A 142 -13.45 -12.83 -12.21
N ALA A 143 -12.70 -13.37 -11.26
CA ALA A 143 -12.77 -14.76 -10.82
C ALA A 143 -13.68 -14.97 -9.60
N GLY A 144 -14.07 -13.89 -8.92
CA GLY A 144 -14.99 -13.97 -7.77
C GLY A 144 -15.68 -12.63 -7.47
N VAL A 145 -16.76 -12.69 -6.71
CA VAL A 145 -17.51 -11.52 -6.26
C VAL A 145 -17.72 -11.56 -4.75
N ILE A 146 -17.51 -10.42 -4.09
CA ILE A 146 -17.90 -10.21 -2.69
C ILE A 146 -19.03 -9.17 -2.65
N LEU A 147 -20.14 -9.54 -2.02
CA LEU A 147 -21.27 -8.64 -1.83
C LEU A 147 -21.06 -7.84 -0.56
N ASN A 148 -20.99 -6.52 -0.66
CA ASN A 148 -20.84 -5.64 0.50
C ASN A 148 -22.17 -4.94 0.84
N LYS A 149 -22.35 -4.62 2.13
CA LYS A 149 -23.55 -3.98 2.68
C LYS A 149 -24.84 -4.78 2.46
N VAL A 150 -24.75 -6.10 2.61
CA VAL A 150 -25.91 -7.00 2.55
C VAL A 150 -26.89 -6.68 3.69
N GLY A 151 -28.15 -6.41 3.36
CA GLY A 151 -29.14 -5.97 4.36
C GLY A 151 -29.71 -7.09 5.25
N SER A 152 -29.75 -8.33 4.77
CA SER A 152 -30.22 -9.52 5.50
C SER A 152 -29.81 -10.81 4.76
N PRO A 153 -29.86 -11.99 5.40
CA PRO A 153 -29.57 -13.26 4.71
C PRO A 153 -30.44 -13.49 3.46
N ARG A 154 -31.75 -13.22 3.56
CA ARG A 154 -32.67 -13.31 2.42
C ARG A 154 -32.28 -12.37 1.27
N HIS A 155 -31.79 -11.17 1.58
CA HIS A 155 -31.32 -10.23 0.57
C HIS A 155 -30.05 -10.73 -0.12
N GLY A 156 -29.11 -11.30 0.65
CA GLY A 156 -27.91 -11.97 0.13
C GLY A 156 -28.26 -13.09 -0.85
N ASP A 157 -29.14 -14.02 -0.44
CA ASP A 157 -29.61 -15.13 -1.28
C ASP A 157 -30.22 -14.65 -2.59
N MET A 158 -31.03 -13.59 -2.55
CA MET A 158 -31.65 -13.00 -3.75
C MET A 158 -30.59 -12.46 -4.72
N VAL A 159 -29.59 -11.73 -4.22
CA VAL A 159 -28.51 -11.17 -5.05
C VAL A 159 -27.63 -12.28 -5.61
N ARG A 160 -27.19 -13.22 -4.77
CA ARG A 160 -26.39 -14.38 -5.17
C ARG A 160 -27.09 -15.19 -6.25
N THR A 161 -28.39 -15.45 -6.09
CA THR A 161 -29.19 -16.17 -7.09
C THR A 161 -29.26 -15.42 -8.41
N ALA A 162 -29.48 -14.10 -8.37
CA ALA A 162 -29.51 -13.30 -9.59
C ALA A 162 -28.18 -13.31 -10.34
N ILE A 163 -27.04 -13.24 -9.63
CA ILE A 163 -25.71 -13.35 -10.24
C ILE A 163 -25.52 -14.74 -10.87
N ARG A 164 -25.81 -15.82 -10.13
CA ARG A 164 -25.64 -17.21 -10.59
C ARG A 164 -26.50 -17.56 -11.82
N GLN A 165 -27.65 -16.91 -12.00
CA GLN A 165 -28.53 -17.14 -13.15
C GLN A 165 -27.97 -16.56 -14.45
N GLU A 166 -27.19 -15.48 -14.36
CA GLU A 166 -26.70 -14.74 -15.53
C GLU A 166 -25.22 -14.98 -15.79
N LEU A 167 -24.45 -15.40 -14.78
CA LEU A 167 -22.99 -15.47 -14.80
C LEU A 167 -22.46 -16.73 -14.09
N SER A 168 -21.29 -17.20 -14.54
CA SER A 168 -20.55 -18.30 -13.91
C SER A 168 -19.63 -17.87 -12.77
N VAL A 169 -19.42 -16.56 -12.58
CA VAL A 169 -18.53 -16.06 -11.53
C VAL A 169 -19.13 -16.35 -10.14
N PRO A 170 -18.37 -17.00 -9.23
CA PRO A 170 -18.87 -17.35 -7.91
C PRO A 170 -18.97 -16.11 -7.00
N VAL A 171 -19.99 -16.10 -6.14
CA VAL A 171 -20.04 -15.21 -4.97
C VAL A 171 -19.30 -15.89 -3.83
N VAL A 172 -18.13 -15.34 -3.47
CA VAL A 172 -17.19 -15.91 -2.48
C VAL A 172 -17.24 -15.20 -1.12
N GLY A 173 -18.21 -14.30 -0.92
CA GLY A 173 -18.39 -13.67 0.38
C GLY A 173 -19.55 -12.67 0.42
N GLU A 174 -20.07 -12.45 1.62
CA GLU A 174 -21.20 -11.55 1.88
C GLU A 174 -21.00 -10.79 3.19
N ILE A 175 -20.65 -9.50 3.09
CA ILE A 175 -20.44 -8.63 4.25
C ILE A 175 -21.75 -7.94 4.64
N PRO A 176 -22.27 -8.14 5.86
CA PRO A 176 -23.49 -7.49 6.33
C PRO A 176 -23.31 -5.98 6.45
N LYS A 177 -24.36 -5.20 6.20
CA LYS A 177 -24.36 -3.74 6.44
C LYS A 177 -24.02 -3.38 7.91
N SER A 178 -24.29 -4.28 8.85
CA SER A 178 -24.09 -4.05 10.29
C SER A 178 -22.67 -4.34 10.78
N SER A 179 -21.74 -4.79 9.93
CA SER A 179 -20.34 -4.97 10.31
C SER A 179 -19.74 -3.61 10.68
N ARG A 180 -19.47 -3.37 11.96
CA ARG A 180 -19.02 -2.07 12.50
C ARG A 180 -17.52 -1.78 12.33
N ILE A 181 -16.87 -2.36 11.32
CA ILE A 181 -15.46 -2.05 11.05
C ILE A 181 -15.39 -0.76 10.24
N GLU A 182 -15.45 0.37 10.93
CA GLU A 182 -15.20 1.69 10.33
C GLU A 182 -13.71 2.02 10.47
N LEU A 183 -13.05 2.36 9.36
CA LEU A 183 -11.72 2.97 9.47
C LEU A 183 -11.88 4.39 10.01
N PRO A 184 -11.14 4.76 11.06
CA PRO A 184 -11.08 6.15 11.48
C PRO A 184 -10.54 7.02 10.33
N SER A 185 -11.27 8.09 10.02
CA SER A 185 -10.90 9.09 9.01
C SER A 185 -10.64 10.44 9.66
N ARG A 186 -9.76 11.26 9.08
CA ARG A 186 -9.49 12.66 9.42
C ARG A 186 -9.83 13.57 8.23
N HIS A 187 -9.84 14.88 8.46
CA HIS A 187 -10.27 15.89 7.48
C HIS A 187 -9.57 15.81 6.09
N LEU A 188 -8.37 15.22 6.01
CA LEU A 188 -7.58 15.10 4.77
C LEU A 188 -7.07 13.66 4.49
N GLY A 189 -7.67 12.62 5.08
CA GLY A 189 -7.24 11.24 4.80
C GLY A 189 -7.68 10.23 5.86
N LEU A 190 -7.17 9.01 5.78
CA LEU A 190 -7.29 8.01 6.83
C LEU A 190 -6.18 8.20 7.87
N TYR A 191 -6.37 7.72 9.11
CA TYR A 191 -5.27 7.62 10.06
C TYR A 191 -4.26 6.59 9.55
N MET A 192 -2.96 6.79 9.80
CA MET A 192 -1.99 5.72 9.59
C MET A 192 -2.08 4.69 10.70
N ALA A 193 -1.55 3.49 10.43
CA ALA A 193 -1.58 2.39 11.37
C ALA A 193 -1.03 2.75 12.76
N HIS A 194 0.10 3.46 12.83
CA HIS A 194 0.77 3.77 14.09
C HIS A 194 0.04 4.83 14.95
N GLU A 195 -0.97 5.51 14.42
CA GLU A 195 -1.69 6.58 15.12
C GLU A 195 -2.93 6.08 15.88
N GLY A 196 -3.21 4.77 15.86
CA GLY A 196 -4.40 4.23 16.51
C GLY A 196 -4.62 2.72 16.40
N TYR A 197 -3.62 1.93 15.97
CA TYR A 197 -3.74 0.48 15.94
C TYR A 197 -3.99 -0.08 17.33
N ARG A 198 -5.24 -0.48 17.58
CA ARG A 198 -5.54 -1.37 18.67
C ARG A 198 -5.52 -2.81 18.14
N MET A 199 -4.87 -3.71 18.86
CA MET A 199 -4.75 -5.14 18.45
C MET A 199 -6.11 -5.83 18.27
N ASP A 200 -7.16 -5.33 18.92
CA ASP A 200 -8.53 -5.79 18.71
C ASP A 200 -9.04 -5.51 17.28
N TYR A 201 -8.62 -4.40 16.65
CA TYR A 201 -9.04 -4.05 15.29
C TYR A 201 -8.58 -5.08 14.26
N VAL A 202 -7.32 -5.52 14.32
CA VAL A 202 -6.80 -6.60 13.45
C VAL A 202 -7.54 -7.90 13.71
N ALA A 203 -7.85 -8.19 14.98
CA ALA A 203 -8.60 -9.37 15.33
C ALA A 203 -10.04 -9.34 14.80
N GLU A 204 -10.70 -8.20 14.86
CA GLU A 204 -12.03 -7.96 14.28
C GLU A 204 -12.02 -8.08 12.76
N LEU A 205 -10.99 -7.54 12.08
CA LEU A 205 -10.81 -7.69 10.64
C LEU A 205 -10.67 -9.16 10.21
N ALA A 206 -9.84 -9.92 10.91
CA ALA A 206 -9.68 -11.34 10.63
C ALA A 206 -10.99 -12.12 10.88
N SER A 207 -11.69 -11.85 12.00
CA SER A 207 -12.99 -12.46 12.26
C SER A 207 -14.04 -12.09 11.20
N LEU A 208 -14.05 -10.84 10.72
CA LEU A 208 -14.94 -10.42 9.63
C LEU A 208 -14.71 -11.28 8.38
N ALA A 209 -13.46 -11.51 8.00
CA ALA A 209 -13.15 -12.37 6.86
C ALA A 209 -13.53 -13.83 7.13
N GLU A 210 -13.19 -14.38 8.29
CA GLU A 210 -13.46 -15.78 8.64
C GLU A 210 -14.96 -16.10 8.75
N ASP A 211 -15.77 -15.14 9.20
CA ASP A 211 -17.22 -15.31 9.40
C ASP A 211 -18.03 -15.10 8.11
N HIS A 212 -17.53 -14.29 7.17
CA HIS A 212 -18.33 -13.80 6.03
C HIS A 212 -17.75 -14.09 4.65
N LEU A 213 -16.50 -14.53 4.55
CA LEU A 213 -15.84 -14.83 3.29
C LEU A 213 -15.49 -16.32 3.21
N ASP A 214 -15.66 -16.91 2.02
CA ASP A 214 -15.24 -18.27 1.74
C ASP A 214 -13.73 -18.30 1.51
N MET A 215 -12.98 -18.40 2.60
CA MET A 215 -11.50 -18.35 2.57
C MET A 215 -10.89 -19.46 1.70
N ALA A 216 -11.55 -20.62 1.60
CA ALA A 216 -11.08 -21.72 0.76
C ALA A 216 -11.27 -21.37 -0.72
N ALA A 217 -12.47 -20.94 -1.12
CA ALA A 217 -12.72 -20.52 -2.50
C ALA A 217 -11.83 -19.33 -2.93
N ILE A 218 -11.55 -18.40 -2.01
CA ILE A 218 -10.65 -17.27 -2.28
C ILE A 218 -9.21 -17.74 -2.49
N LEU A 219 -8.73 -18.69 -1.69
CA LEU A 219 -7.41 -19.28 -1.89
C LEU A 219 -7.32 -20.07 -3.20
N ASP A 220 -8.38 -20.82 -3.54
CA ASP A 220 -8.48 -21.53 -4.82
C ASP A 220 -8.46 -20.56 -6.01
N ILE A 221 -9.14 -19.41 -5.90
CA ILE A 221 -9.04 -18.33 -6.88
C ILE A 221 -7.61 -17.81 -6.96
N ALA A 222 -6.94 -17.59 -5.83
CA ALA A 222 -5.56 -17.09 -5.81
C ALA A 222 -4.59 -18.00 -6.55
N GLN A 223 -4.81 -19.31 -6.46
CA GLN A 223 -4.02 -20.33 -7.15
C GLN A 223 -4.24 -20.34 -8.67
N GLN A 224 -5.31 -19.74 -9.18
CA GLN A 224 -5.57 -19.61 -10.63
C GLN A 224 -4.70 -18.55 -11.29
N THR A 225 -3.82 -17.87 -10.53
CA THR A 225 -2.77 -17.03 -11.11
C THR A 225 -2.03 -17.88 -12.12
N ARG A 226 -2.25 -17.58 -13.40
CA ARG A 226 -1.57 -18.28 -14.47
C ARG A 226 -0.10 -17.92 -14.32
N ASP A 227 0.77 -18.92 -14.42
CA ASP A 227 2.20 -18.67 -14.55
C ASP A 227 2.38 -17.84 -15.83
N SER A 228 2.33 -16.53 -15.68
CA SER A 228 2.86 -15.60 -16.65
C SER A 228 4.34 -15.93 -16.65
N GLY A 229 4.78 -16.66 -17.69
CA GLY A 229 6.06 -17.38 -17.81
C GLY A 229 7.31 -16.49 -17.76
N TYR A 230 7.40 -15.65 -16.73
CA TYR A 230 8.43 -14.66 -16.45
C TYR A 230 9.33 -15.11 -15.30
N ALA A 231 9.02 -16.23 -14.64
CA ALA A 231 10.01 -16.92 -13.83
C ALA A 231 11.12 -17.45 -14.76
N ALA A 232 12.32 -16.86 -14.64
CA ALA A 232 13.60 -17.30 -15.22
C ALA A 232 14.00 -16.83 -16.63
N ALA A 233 13.76 -15.56 -16.99
CA ALA A 233 14.50 -14.91 -18.08
C ALA A 233 15.40 -13.78 -17.54
N ASN A 234 16.29 -14.10 -16.59
CA ASN A 234 17.56 -13.40 -16.30
C ASN A 234 18.24 -14.09 -15.11
N GLY A 235 18.88 -15.22 -15.39
CA GLY A 235 19.69 -15.97 -14.42
C GLY A 235 20.67 -16.85 -15.18
N GLY A 236 21.75 -16.25 -15.69
CA GLY A 236 22.91 -17.02 -16.12
C GLY A 236 23.71 -17.47 -14.89
N GLY A 237 23.99 -18.77 -14.77
CA GLY A 237 24.93 -19.29 -13.80
C GLY A 237 24.59 -20.69 -13.26
N ASP A 238 25.27 -21.68 -13.83
CA ASP A 238 25.39 -23.11 -13.50
C ASP A 238 24.97 -23.65 -12.12
N GLY A 239 24.18 -24.74 -12.16
CA GLY A 239 24.64 -26.09 -11.78
C GLY A 239 24.84 -26.43 -10.29
N GLY A 240 23.94 -27.27 -9.75
CA GLY A 240 24.25 -28.06 -8.54
C GLY A 240 23.05 -28.63 -7.79
N SER A 241 22.67 -29.87 -8.11
CA SER A 241 21.71 -30.68 -7.36
C SER A 241 22.30 -31.19 -6.05
N SER A 242 21.60 -31.03 -4.92
CA SER A 242 21.40 -32.10 -3.94
C SER A 242 20.36 -31.75 -2.87
N SER A 243 19.48 -32.72 -2.63
CA SER A 243 18.42 -32.79 -1.63
C SER A 243 18.89 -32.87 -0.18
N SER A 244 18.18 -32.25 0.77
CA SER A 244 17.80 -32.91 2.05
C SER A 244 16.80 -32.09 2.89
N SER A 245 15.62 -32.69 3.08
CA SER A 245 14.70 -32.72 4.24
C SER A 245 14.63 -31.59 5.28
N CYS A 246 13.39 -31.12 5.49
CA CYS A 246 12.88 -30.39 6.66
C CYS A 246 13.17 -31.02 8.03
N SER A 247 13.34 -30.17 9.05
CA SER A 247 12.86 -30.39 10.43
C SER A 247 12.70 -29.06 11.21
N SER A 248 11.47 -28.84 11.66
CA SER A 248 10.87 -28.00 12.74
C SER A 248 11.64 -27.01 13.65
N VAL A 249 11.08 -25.78 13.71
CA VAL A 249 10.59 -24.92 14.84
C VAL A 249 11.51 -24.52 16.03
N GLY A 250 11.65 -23.20 16.26
CA GLY A 250 11.65 -22.58 17.61
C GLY A 250 12.67 -21.46 17.91
N ASP A 251 12.22 -20.20 17.79
CA ASP A 251 12.56 -18.93 18.49
C ASP A 251 13.97 -18.54 19.02
N ALA A 252 14.28 -17.27 18.77
CA ALA A 252 15.07 -16.28 19.54
C ALA A 252 16.62 -16.33 19.51
N ASP A 253 17.18 -15.18 19.09
CA ASP A 253 18.48 -14.57 19.37
C ASP A 253 19.76 -15.44 19.36
N GLY A 254 20.65 -15.14 18.41
CA GLY A 254 22.10 -15.28 18.60
C GLY A 254 22.82 -16.28 17.71
N ASP A 255 23.72 -15.74 16.90
CA ASP A 255 24.97 -16.29 16.34
C ASP A 255 24.96 -17.28 15.16
N ASP A 256 25.33 -16.70 14.01
CA ASP A 256 26.58 -16.96 13.27
C ASP A 256 26.90 -18.42 12.87
N ASN A 257 26.76 -18.70 11.57
CA ASN A 257 27.78 -19.37 10.77
C ASN A 257 27.48 -19.25 9.26
N GLY A 258 28.28 -18.42 8.57
CA GLY A 258 29.07 -18.94 7.45
C GLY A 258 28.46 -18.95 6.04
N ASP A 259 27.90 -17.83 5.59
CA ASP A 259 28.14 -17.35 4.22
C ASP A 259 28.70 -15.92 4.37
N ASP A 260 29.97 -15.73 4.01
CA ASP A 260 30.72 -14.49 4.15
C ASP A 260 30.18 -13.41 3.19
N VAL A 261 29.05 -12.80 3.55
CA VAL A 261 28.63 -11.51 3.01
C VAL A 261 29.19 -10.46 3.95
N THR A 262 30.45 -10.06 3.74
CA THR A 262 30.99 -8.84 4.35
C THR A 262 29.97 -7.72 4.18
N PRO A 263 29.56 -7.00 5.24
CA PRO A 263 28.65 -5.87 5.10
C PRO A 263 29.29 -4.88 4.15
N THR A 264 28.63 -4.60 3.03
CA THR A 264 29.08 -3.60 2.06
C THR A 264 29.15 -2.27 2.81
N ARG A 265 30.36 -1.84 3.13
CA ARG A 265 30.59 -0.55 3.75
C ARG A 265 30.33 0.50 2.68
N HIS A 266 29.21 1.20 2.80
CA HIS A 266 28.93 2.33 1.92
C HIS A 266 29.73 3.54 2.41
N ASP A 267 30.30 4.28 1.46
CA ASP A 267 31.04 5.53 1.75
C ASP A 267 30.11 6.74 1.88
N ILE A 268 28.82 6.58 1.51
CA ILE A 268 27.80 7.64 1.51
C ILE A 268 26.79 7.37 2.63
N THR A 269 26.47 8.40 3.39
CA THR A 269 25.43 8.39 4.43
C THR A 269 24.31 9.36 4.10
N ILE A 270 23.05 8.89 4.16
CA ILE A 270 21.86 9.72 3.93
C ILE A 270 21.06 9.82 5.22
N GLY A 271 20.82 11.05 5.67
CA GLY A 271 19.94 11.35 6.79
C GLY A 271 18.48 11.35 6.35
N VAL A 272 17.72 10.34 6.77
CA VAL A 272 16.29 10.19 6.42
C VAL A 272 15.45 10.68 7.59
N ALA A 273 14.71 11.77 7.39
CA ALA A 273 13.73 12.24 8.39
C ALA A 273 12.72 11.12 8.67
N ARG A 274 12.37 10.85 9.92
CA ARG A 274 11.40 9.81 10.26
C ARG A 274 10.80 10.04 11.63
N ASP A 275 9.59 10.60 11.63
CA ASP A 275 8.79 10.86 12.83
C ASP A 275 7.31 11.03 12.42
N PRO A 276 6.39 11.38 13.34
CA PRO A 276 5.00 11.61 12.97
C PRO A 276 4.75 12.72 11.93
N ALA A 277 5.65 13.71 11.80
CA ALA A 277 5.56 14.74 10.76
C ALA A 277 6.07 14.25 9.40
N PHE A 278 7.07 13.36 9.39
CA PHE A 278 7.68 12.78 8.18
C PHE A 278 7.58 11.25 8.22
N CYS A 279 6.45 10.74 7.78
CA CYS A 279 6.00 9.37 8.04
C CYS A 279 5.60 8.59 6.76
N PHE A 280 5.60 9.24 5.60
CA PHE A 280 5.23 8.64 4.33
C PHE A 280 6.46 8.30 3.51
N TYR A 281 6.66 7.00 3.27
CA TYR A 281 7.78 6.46 2.50
C TYR A 281 7.33 5.28 1.64
N TYR A 282 7.81 5.25 0.40
CA TYR A 282 7.73 4.04 -0.41
C TYR A 282 8.82 3.06 0.02
N ALA A 283 8.43 1.84 0.39
CA ALA A 283 9.37 0.82 0.85
C ALA A 283 10.43 0.48 -0.22
N ASP A 284 10.07 0.53 -1.50
CA ASP A 284 11.00 0.28 -2.62
C ASP A 284 12.07 1.37 -2.77
N LEU A 285 11.73 2.62 -2.47
CA LEU A 285 12.68 3.72 -2.46
C LEU A 285 13.70 3.53 -1.32
N ILE A 286 13.22 3.22 -0.11
CA ILE A 286 14.08 2.96 1.04
C ILE A 286 15.01 1.76 0.79
N ASP A 287 14.48 0.66 0.25
CA ASP A 287 15.30 -0.51 -0.09
C ASP A 287 16.32 -0.21 -1.19
N SER A 288 15.96 0.65 -2.14
CA SER A 288 16.89 1.09 -3.18
C SER A 288 18.03 1.90 -2.58
N LEU A 289 17.72 2.89 -1.74
CA LEU A 289 18.73 3.71 -1.08
C LEU A 289 19.67 2.88 -0.18
N LYS A 290 19.14 1.88 0.55
CA LYS A 290 19.94 0.97 1.37
C LYS A 290 20.94 0.11 0.59
N ARG A 291 20.75 -0.07 -0.72
CA ARG A 291 21.72 -0.79 -1.56
C ARG A 291 22.96 0.04 -1.87
N ASP A 292 22.84 1.36 -1.84
CA ASP A 292 23.87 2.28 -2.32
C ASP A 292 24.42 3.19 -1.22
N ALA A 293 23.72 3.33 -0.08
CA ALA A 293 24.08 4.23 1.01
C ALA A 293 23.69 3.69 2.40
N ASN A 294 24.42 4.16 3.43
CA ASN A 294 24.01 4.00 4.82
C ASN A 294 22.86 4.96 5.13
N LEU A 295 21.77 4.48 5.74
CA LEU A 295 20.66 5.34 6.13
C LEU A 295 20.67 5.61 7.64
N VAL A 296 20.65 6.88 8.01
CA VAL A 296 20.46 7.33 9.39
C VAL A 296 19.06 7.91 9.51
N PHE A 297 18.17 7.17 10.19
CA PHE A 297 16.83 7.66 10.49
C PHE A 297 16.88 8.56 11.72
N TRP A 298 16.26 9.74 11.64
CA TRP A 298 16.27 10.74 12.71
C TRP A 298 14.95 11.50 12.75
N SER A 299 14.57 12.04 13.90
CA SER A 299 13.32 12.77 14.11
C SER A 299 13.54 14.29 14.02
N PRO A 300 13.10 14.98 12.96
CA PRO A 300 13.10 16.45 12.93
C PRO A 300 12.37 17.13 14.11
N LEU A 301 11.40 16.44 14.72
CA LEU A 301 10.68 16.94 15.89
C LEU A 301 11.51 16.88 17.18
N ALA A 302 12.43 15.92 17.30
CA ALA A 302 13.08 15.60 18.58
C ALA A 302 14.62 15.71 18.54
N ASP A 303 15.23 15.22 17.47
CA ASP A 303 16.66 14.98 17.38
C ASP A 303 17.43 16.18 16.79
N ASP A 304 18.74 16.18 17.03
CA ASP A 304 19.66 17.04 16.29
C ASP A 304 19.89 16.50 14.88
N LEU A 305 20.14 17.39 13.91
CA LEU A 305 20.48 17.02 12.54
C LEU A 305 21.73 16.11 12.54
N PRO A 306 21.66 14.87 12.00
CA PRO A 306 22.80 13.96 11.96
C PRO A 306 23.85 14.43 10.95
N GLU A 307 25.08 13.96 11.12
CA GLU A 307 26.12 14.08 10.07
C GLU A 307 25.76 13.11 8.92
N ALA A 308 25.57 13.67 7.73
CA ALA A 308 25.22 12.93 6.53
C ALA A 308 25.67 13.69 5.28
N ASP A 309 25.89 12.96 4.19
CA ASP A 309 26.29 13.48 2.87
C ASP A 309 25.09 13.98 2.05
N GLY A 310 23.86 13.69 2.50
CA GLY A 310 22.62 14.16 1.91
C GLY A 310 21.43 13.92 2.84
N PHE A 311 20.30 14.60 2.59
CA PHE A 311 19.10 14.49 3.40
C PHE A 311 17.86 14.15 2.58
N TYR A 312 17.03 13.24 3.09
CA TYR A 312 15.74 12.88 2.51
C TYR A 312 14.62 13.16 3.52
N PHE A 313 13.70 14.05 3.13
CA PHE A 313 12.45 14.31 3.83
C PHE A 313 11.30 13.69 3.04
N GLY A 314 10.74 12.60 3.55
CA GLY A 314 9.56 11.99 2.94
C GLY A 314 8.30 12.83 3.12
N GLY A 315 7.18 12.28 2.68
CA GLY A 315 5.88 12.91 2.94
C GLY A 315 5.46 12.78 4.40
N GLY A 316 4.34 13.41 4.72
CA GLY A 316 3.71 13.32 6.03
C GLY A 316 2.84 14.53 6.28
N TYR A 317 2.68 14.87 7.55
CA TYR A 317 1.76 15.90 8.02
C TYR A 317 2.47 17.01 8.79
N PRO A 318 3.46 17.71 8.21
CA PRO A 318 4.19 18.77 8.91
C PRO A 318 3.28 19.88 9.43
N GLU A 319 2.11 20.10 8.82
CA GLU A 319 1.10 21.06 9.26
C GLU A 319 0.50 20.74 10.62
N LEU A 320 0.42 19.46 11.02
CA LEU A 320 -0.05 19.07 12.34
C LEU A 320 0.98 19.34 13.43
N TYR A 321 2.24 19.58 13.04
CA TYR A 321 3.38 19.81 13.92
C TYR A 321 4.10 21.13 13.61
N ALA A 322 3.42 22.07 12.93
CA ALA A 322 4.04 23.28 12.41
C ALA A 322 4.67 24.14 13.52
N ARG A 323 4.02 24.19 14.69
CA ARG A 323 4.53 24.91 15.86
C ARG A 323 5.81 24.29 16.40
N GLU A 324 5.83 22.97 16.56
CA GLU A 324 6.94 22.18 17.07
C GLU A 324 8.14 22.28 16.11
N LEU A 325 7.90 22.07 14.81
CA LEU A 325 8.93 22.20 13.77
C LEU A 325 9.49 23.63 13.72
N SER A 326 8.65 24.65 13.83
CA SER A 326 9.11 26.04 13.83
C SER A 326 9.94 26.38 15.09
N ALA A 327 9.59 25.81 16.23
CA ALA A 327 10.37 25.95 17.46
C ALA A 327 11.78 25.31 17.33
N ARG A 328 11.99 24.42 16.36
CA ARG A 328 13.29 23.81 15.99
C ARG A 328 14.08 24.65 14.97
N SER A 329 14.01 25.98 15.07
CA SER A 329 14.69 26.92 14.16
C SER A 329 16.19 26.67 13.94
N LYS A 330 16.90 26.13 14.94
CA LYS A 330 18.32 25.73 14.80
C LYS A 330 18.51 24.60 13.78
N THR A 331 17.66 23.58 13.81
CA THR A 331 17.69 22.45 12.87
C THR A 331 17.38 22.94 11.46
N GLY A 332 16.31 23.74 11.29
CA GLY A 332 15.97 24.35 10.00
C GLY A 332 17.11 25.20 9.43
N LYS A 333 17.81 25.98 10.27
CA LYS A 333 18.98 26.76 9.84
C LYS A 333 20.15 25.87 9.40
N LYS A 334 20.43 24.77 10.12
CA LYS A 334 21.47 23.80 9.73
C LYS A 334 21.17 23.19 8.36
N ILE A 335 19.92 22.79 8.12
CA ILE A 335 19.45 22.24 6.83
C ILE A 335 19.66 23.26 5.70
N ARG A 336 19.25 24.52 5.93
CA ARG A 336 19.44 25.60 4.95
C ARG A 336 20.89 25.85 4.61
N ASN A 337 21.75 25.88 5.62
CA ASN A 337 23.19 26.04 5.43
C ASN A 337 23.78 24.86 4.64
N ALA A 338 23.40 23.62 4.99
CA ALA A 338 23.84 22.44 4.26
C ALA A 338 23.46 22.51 2.77
N ALA A 339 22.22 22.90 2.45
CA ALA A 339 21.80 23.12 1.07
C ALA A 339 22.62 24.21 0.36
N ALA A 340 22.90 25.33 1.04
CA ALA A 340 23.73 26.42 0.50
C ALA A 340 25.19 26.00 0.27
N ASP A 341 25.70 25.06 1.07
CA ASP A 341 27.03 24.46 0.93
C ASP A 341 27.07 23.33 -0.12
N GLY A 342 25.95 23.06 -0.80
CA GLY A 342 25.86 22.10 -1.90
C GLY A 342 25.50 20.67 -1.49
N VAL A 343 25.10 20.44 -0.23
CA VAL A 343 24.60 19.13 0.22
C VAL A 343 23.28 18.83 -0.48
N PRO A 344 23.13 17.68 -1.16
CA PRO A 344 21.88 17.27 -1.78
C PRO A 344 20.76 17.09 -0.75
N ILE A 345 19.62 17.71 -1.00
CA ILE A 345 18.41 17.55 -0.18
C ILE A 345 17.23 17.23 -1.09
N TYR A 346 16.52 16.17 -0.75
CA TYR A 346 15.32 15.72 -1.45
C TYR A 346 14.12 15.77 -0.50
N GLY A 347 13.02 16.39 -0.95
CA GLY A 347 11.80 16.57 -0.17
C GLY A 347 10.56 16.17 -0.97
N GLU A 348 9.76 15.27 -0.42
CA GLU A 348 8.53 14.78 -1.04
C GLU A 348 7.30 15.25 -0.26
N CYS A 349 6.25 15.75 -0.94
CA CYS A 349 4.98 16.09 -0.29
C CYS A 349 5.19 17.00 0.96
N GLY A 350 4.93 16.49 2.16
CA GLY A 350 5.21 17.18 3.43
C GLY A 350 6.68 17.59 3.63
N GLY A 351 7.63 16.81 3.12
CA GLY A 351 9.04 17.17 3.07
C GLY A 351 9.28 18.47 2.29
N MET A 352 8.62 18.63 1.12
CA MET A 352 8.71 19.86 0.34
C MET A 352 8.12 21.05 1.11
N ILE A 353 6.98 20.86 1.79
CA ILE A 353 6.35 21.88 2.65
C ILE A 353 7.32 22.37 3.73
N TYR A 354 8.03 21.45 4.40
CA TYR A 354 9.01 21.80 5.43
C TYR A 354 10.26 22.50 4.86
N LEU A 355 10.62 22.24 3.61
CA LEU A 355 11.78 22.88 2.96
C LEU A 355 11.49 24.32 2.49
N CYS A 356 10.22 24.74 2.40
CA CYS A 356 9.80 26.10 2.11
C CYS A 356 10.15 27.09 3.24
N GLU A 357 9.98 28.39 3.01
CA GLU A 357 10.25 29.45 4.00
C GLU A 357 9.27 29.41 5.15
N SER A 358 7.99 29.19 4.83
CA SER A 358 6.89 29.20 5.77
C SER A 358 5.78 28.23 5.38
N LEU A 359 5.03 27.84 6.40
CA LEU A 359 3.78 27.11 6.29
C LEU A 359 2.69 27.90 7.02
N ILE A 360 1.59 28.20 6.31
CA ILE A 360 0.37 28.78 6.85
C ILE A 360 -0.62 27.65 7.17
N ASP A 361 -1.04 27.55 8.43
CA ASP A 361 -2.05 26.58 8.86
C ASP A 361 -3.48 26.99 8.44
N LEU A 362 -4.47 26.13 8.71
CA LEU A 362 -5.88 26.40 8.38
C LEU A 362 -6.47 27.60 9.13
N ASP A 363 -5.88 27.98 10.26
CA ASP A 363 -6.28 29.13 11.07
C ASP A 363 -5.62 30.44 10.59
N GLY A 364 -4.75 30.36 9.58
CA GLY A 364 -4.01 31.49 9.01
C GLY A 364 -2.74 31.87 9.77
N ASN A 365 -2.29 31.05 10.72
CA ASN A 365 -1.02 31.29 11.42
C ASN A 365 0.15 30.87 10.51
N SER A 366 1.13 31.75 10.35
CA SER A 366 2.35 31.47 9.60
C SER A 366 3.47 30.99 10.52
N TYR A 367 4.09 29.87 10.17
CA TYR A 367 5.19 29.26 10.89
C TYR A 367 6.45 29.21 10.02
N PRO A 368 7.57 29.80 10.47
CA PRO A 368 8.87 29.63 9.80
C PRO A 368 9.28 28.16 9.73
N MET A 369 9.70 27.72 8.55
CA MET A 369 10.17 26.37 8.24
C MET A 369 11.67 26.37 7.90
N ALA A 370 12.20 25.33 7.22
CA ALA A 370 13.64 25.21 6.97
C ALA A 370 14.17 26.31 6.03
N GLY A 371 13.34 26.82 5.10
CA GLY A 371 13.66 27.94 4.21
C GLY A 371 14.80 27.68 3.24
N VAL A 372 14.84 26.47 2.70
CA VAL A 372 15.72 26.06 1.58
C VAL A 372 15.14 26.57 0.26
N LEU A 373 13.82 26.44 0.08
CA LEU A 373 13.10 26.88 -1.11
C LEU A 373 12.46 28.26 -0.84
N PRO A 374 12.63 29.26 -1.74
CA PRO A 374 12.06 30.60 -1.57
C PRO A 374 10.57 30.62 -1.93
N ALA A 375 9.78 29.86 -1.18
CA ALA A 375 8.35 29.70 -1.38
C ALA A 375 7.62 29.63 -0.03
N GLU A 376 6.34 30.01 -0.05
CA GLU A 376 5.41 29.84 1.06
C GLU A 376 4.38 28.77 0.70
N THR A 377 3.97 27.99 1.69
CA THR A 377 2.91 26.99 1.55
C THR A 377 1.75 27.32 2.47
N ALA A 378 0.52 27.02 2.05
CA ALA A 378 -0.68 27.29 2.82
C ALA A 378 -1.64 26.11 2.76
N MET A 379 -2.17 25.73 3.92
CA MET A 379 -3.22 24.71 4.01
C MET A 379 -4.56 25.30 3.56
N THR A 380 -5.33 24.50 2.81
CA THR A 380 -6.64 24.90 2.29
C THR A 380 -7.75 24.03 2.85
N ASN A 381 -8.94 24.60 3.07
CA ASN A 381 -10.11 23.90 3.64
C ASN A 381 -10.67 22.76 2.79
N ARG A 382 -10.21 22.60 1.55
CA ARG A 382 -10.61 21.55 0.63
C ARG A 382 -9.39 21.09 -0.16
N LEU A 383 -9.38 19.82 -0.54
CA LEU A 383 -8.42 19.27 -1.49
C LEU A 383 -8.46 20.12 -2.78
N GLN A 384 -7.32 20.67 -3.19
CA GLN A 384 -7.24 21.53 -4.38
C GLN A 384 -7.15 20.71 -5.67
N ALA A 385 -6.28 19.70 -5.67
CA ALA A 385 -6.11 18.75 -6.76
C ALA A 385 -5.54 17.44 -6.22
N LEU A 386 -5.91 16.34 -6.86
CA LEU A 386 -5.29 15.03 -6.66
C LEU A 386 -5.29 14.33 -8.02
N GLY A 387 -4.11 13.93 -8.46
CA GLY A 387 -3.92 13.32 -9.76
C GLY A 387 -2.44 13.29 -10.11
N TYR A 388 -2.11 12.54 -11.15
CA TYR A 388 -0.76 12.50 -11.68
C TYR A 388 -0.45 13.74 -12.50
N THR A 389 0.83 14.09 -12.54
CA THR A 389 1.34 15.20 -13.35
C THR A 389 2.56 14.69 -14.11
N ASP A 390 2.69 15.14 -15.36
CA ASP A 390 3.96 15.05 -16.09
C ASP A 390 4.83 16.26 -15.70
N ALA A 391 6.15 16.07 -15.75
CA ALA A 391 7.14 17.08 -15.39
C ALA A 391 7.43 18.06 -16.54
#